data_AF-A0A3D1DKA9-F1
#
_entry.id   AF-A0A3D1DKA9-F1
#
_cell.length_a   1.000
_cell.length_b   1.000
_cell.length_c   1.000
_cell.angle_alpha   90.00
_cell.angle_beta   90.00
_cell.angle_gamma   90.00
#
_symmetry.space_group_name_H-M   'P 1'
#
loop_
_entity.id
_entity.type
_entity.pdbx_description
1 polymer ?
#
loop_
_entity_poly.entity_id
_entity_poly.type
_entity_poly.pdbx_seq_one_letter_code
_entity_poly.pdbx_strand_id
1 'polypeptide(L)'
;MYFHGLDGVSRQVSRVATSGDGITFSTRPERLGRTYMRVFQHDGYTYAMSMPGQFYRSRDPLGGFAEGPRLFNSSMRHSALLRRGNTLLVFWTQVGDVPEHIKLSTIDLADDWASWTETPGVEVLRPEYDWEGADAPLKPSVRSTAYGHVNQLRDPAIYEDAESGRVFLAYAVAGESGIAIAEVHLD
;
A
#
# COMPACT_ATOMS: atom_id res chain seq x y z
N MET A 1 6.44 -13.18 -2.33
CA MET A 1 6.68 -11.86 -1.71
C MET A 1 7.02 -10.84 -2.79
N TYR A 2 6.20 -9.80 -2.94
CA TYR A 2 6.56 -8.62 -3.71
C TYR A 2 7.33 -7.67 -2.79
N PHE A 3 8.44 -7.13 -3.26
CA PHE A 3 9.28 -6.21 -2.50
C PHE A 3 9.87 -5.17 -3.43
N HIS A 4 10.36 -4.06 -2.90
CA HIS A 4 11.11 -3.09 -3.68
C HIS A 4 12.45 -2.82 -3.02
N GLY A 5 13.40 -2.36 -3.83
CA GLY A 5 14.75 -2.04 -3.36
C GLY A 5 15.55 -1.34 -4.45
N LEU A 6 16.78 -0.99 -4.11
CA LEU A 6 17.69 -0.32 -5.05
C LEU A 6 18.01 -1.22 -6.25
N ASP A 7 17.83 -0.66 -7.43
CA ASP A 7 18.17 -1.25 -8.74
C ASP A 7 19.29 -0.46 -9.43
N GLY A 8 19.69 0.67 -8.83
CA GLY A 8 20.76 1.55 -9.23
C GLY A 8 20.79 2.79 -8.32
N VAL A 9 21.74 3.70 -8.54
CA VAL A 9 21.82 4.96 -7.78
C VAL A 9 20.49 5.71 -7.91
N SER A 10 19.84 5.98 -6.78
CA SER A 10 18.54 6.68 -6.70
C SER A 10 17.40 6.04 -7.49
N ARG A 11 17.55 4.79 -7.94
CA ARG A 11 16.52 4.05 -8.67
C ARG A 11 16.08 2.86 -7.85
N GLN A 12 14.79 2.82 -7.55
CA GLN A 12 14.17 1.68 -6.88
C GLN A 12 13.08 1.10 -7.78
N VAL A 13 12.91 -0.22 -7.73
CA VAL A 13 11.91 -0.96 -8.52
C VAL A 13 11.30 -2.06 -7.66
N SER A 14 10.10 -2.50 -8.03
CA SER A 14 9.51 -3.70 -7.42
C SER A 14 9.99 -4.97 -8.13
N ARG A 15 10.20 -6.01 -7.33
CA ARG A 15 10.67 -7.37 -7.68
C ARG A 15 9.82 -8.39 -6.93
N VAL A 16 9.99 -9.67 -7.25
CA VAL A 16 9.33 -10.78 -6.55
C VAL A 16 10.33 -11.84 -6.12
N ALA A 17 10.05 -12.44 -4.97
CA ALA A 17 10.70 -13.65 -4.48
C ALA A 17 9.65 -14.69 -4.10
N THR A 18 9.97 -15.96 -4.29
CA THR A 18 9.12 -17.10 -3.88
C THR A 18 9.75 -17.81 -2.68
N SER A 19 8.90 -18.40 -1.85
CA SER A 19 9.29 -19.18 -0.68
C SER A 19 8.18 -20.19 -0.39
N GLY A 20 8.55 -21.40 0.02
CA GLY A 20 7.61 -22.43 0.45
C GLY A 20 7.40 -22.50 1.97
N ASP A 21 8.33 -21.92 2.74
CA ASP A 21 8.37 -21.97 4.21
C ASP A 21 8.21 -20.60 4.88
N GLY A 22 8.19 -19.52 4.09
CA GLY A 22 8.16 -18.14 4.59
C GLY A 22 9.48 -17.66 5.19
N ILE A 23 10.56 -18.44 5.09
CA ILE A 23 11.87 -18.17 5.70
C ILE A 23 12.95 -18.12 4.60
N THR A 24 12.96 -19.11 3.72
CA THR A 24 13.93 -19.26 2.64
C THR A 24 13.35 -18.70 1.34
N PHE A 25 13.92 -17.59 0.86
CA PHE A 25 13.43 -16.87 -0.32
C PHE A 25 14.35 -17.02 -1.53
N SER A 26 13.77 -17.31 -2.69
CA SER A 26 14.44 -17.28 -3.99
C SER A 26 13.95 -16.09 -4.81
N THR A 27 14.87 -15.19 -5.17
CA THR A 27 14.54 -13.98 -5.93
C THR A 27 14.46 -14.26 -7.43
N ARG A 28 13.55 -13.55 -8.09
CA ARG A 28 13.39 -13.55 -9.55
C ARG A 28 14.10 -12.35 -10.17
N PRO A 29 14.74 -12.49 -11.36
CA PRO A 29 15.48 -11.40 -12.00
C PRO A 29 14.58 -10.26 -12.52
N GLU A 30 13.30 -10.53 -12.74
CA GLU A 30 12.33 -9.63 -13.34
C GLU A 30 12.16 -8.33 -12.55
N ARG A 31 12.03 -7.22 -13.29
CA ARG A 31 11.56 -5.93 -12.77
C ARG A 31 10.07 -5.84 -13.04
N LEU A 32 9.26 -5.67 -12.01
CA LEU A 32 7.81 -5.73 -12.13
C LEU A 32 7.17 -4.37 -12.39
N GLY A 33 7.75 -3.31 -11.84
CA GLY A 33 7.21 -1.96 -11.96
C GLY A 33 7.82 -1.00 -10.94
N ARG A 34 7.10 0.09 -10.68
CA ARG A 34 7.46 1.09 -9.67
C ARG A 34 7.49 0.51 -8.26
N THR A 35 8.08 1.24 -7.33
CA THR A 35 8.20 0.88 -5.90
C THR A 35 6.85 0.75 -5.20
N TYR A 36 6.85 0.07 -4.04
CA TYR A 36 5.67 -0.11 -3.19
C TYR A 36 4.52 -0.87 -3.88
N MET A 37 4.86 -1.87 -4.69
CA MET A 37 3.87 -2.68 -5.37
C MET A 37 3.04 -3.51 -4.38
N ARG A 38 1.71 -3.38 -4.45
CA ARG A 38 0.71 -4.24 -3.79
C ARG A 38 -0.14 -4.90 -4.87
N VAL A 39 -0.51 -6.17 -4.68
CA VAL A 39 -1.23 -6.94 -5.69
C VAL A 39 -2.58 -7.45 -5.20
N PHE A 40 -3.50 -7.68 -6.12
CA PHE A 40 -4.78 -8.36 -5.88
C PHE A 40 -5.21 -9.13 -7.13
N GLN A 41 -6.05 -10.15 -6.95
CA GLN A 41 -6.63 -10.91 -8.05
C GLN A 41 -7.97 -10.33 -8.46
N HIS A 42 -8.19 -10.14 -9.76
CA HIS A 42 -9.47 -9.73 -10.32
C HIS A 42 -9.64 -10.20 -11.78
N ASP A 43 -10.78 -10.82 -12.07
CA ASP A 43 -11.19 -11.28 -13.41
C ASP A 43 -10.11 -12.02 -14.21
N GLY A 44 -9.43 -12.95 -13.54
CA GLY A 44 -8.39 -13.79 -14.15
C GLY A 44 -7.04 -13.10 -14.38
N TYR A 45 -6.88 -11.88 -13.87
CA TYR A 45 -5.61 -11.15 -13.86
C TYR A 45 -5.11 -10.92 -12.44
N THR A 46 -3.78 -10.88 -12.33
CA THR A 46 -3.09 -10.25 -11.19
C THR A 46 -2.98 -8.76 -11.49
N TYR A 47 -3.71 -7.95 -10.75
CA TYR A 47 -3.54 -6.50 -10.76
C TYR A 47 -2.53 -6.08 -9.70
N ALA A 48 -1.84 -4.98 -9.97
CA ALA A 48 -0.88 -4.41 -9.05
C ALA A 48 -1.03 -2.89 -9.02
N MET A 49 -0.93 -2.30 -7.83
CA MET A 49 -0.81 -0.85 -7.66
C MET A 49 0.54 -0.54 -7.04
N SER A 50 1.24 0.45 -7.59
CA SER A 50 2.52 0.95 -7.07
C SER A 50 2.43 2.45 -6.81
N MET A 51 3.36 3.00 -6.04
CA MET A 51 3.40 4.44 -5.78
C MET A 51 3.61 5.27 -7.08
N PRO A 52 2.90 6.39 -7.30
CA PRO A 52 1.84 6.97 -6.46
C PRO A 52 0.44 6.65 -7.02
N GLY A 53 0.00 5.38 -6.94
CA GLY A 53 -1.28 4.93 -7.49
C GLY A 53 -1.23 4.51 -8.96
N GLN A 54 -0.07 4.07 -9.45
CA GLN A 54 0.11 3.51 -10.78
C GLN A 54 -0.40 2.07 -10.82
N PHE A 55 -1.39 1.78 -11.65
CA PHE A 55 -1.89 0.43 -11.86
C PHE A 55 -1.14 -0.32 -12.97
N TYR A 56 -1.09 -1.64 -12.77
CA TYR A 56 -0.59 -2.63 -13.72
C TYR A 56 -1.47 -3.87 -13.69
N ARG A 57 -1.40 -4.69 -14.74
CA ARG A 57 -1.96 -6.05 -14.71
C ARG A 57 -1.11 -7.06 -15.47
N SER A 58 -1.18 -8.32 -15.04
CA SER A 58 -0.56 -9.46 -15.73
C SER A 58 -1.43 -10.71 -15.57
N ARG A 59 -1.24 -11.68 -16.47
CA ARG A 59 -1.72 -13.06 -16.28
C ARG A 59 -0.69 -13.93 -15.56
N ASP A 60 0.56 -13.49 -15.50
CA ASP A 60 1.62 -14.10 -14.71
C ASP A 60 1.85 -13.25 -13.46
N PRO A 61 1.57 -13.74 -12.24
CA PRO A 61 1.82 -12.97 -11.02
C PRO A 61 3.31 -12.66 -10.81
N LEU A 62 4.22 -13.33 -11.51
CA LEU A 62 5.67 -13.18 -11.32
C LEU A 62 6.33 -12.25 -12.34
N GLY A 63 5.60 -11.70 -13.31
CA GLY A 63 6.19 -10.89 -14.39
C GLY A 63 5.19 -10.41 -15.43
N GLY A 64 5.68 -9.76 -16.48
CA GLY A 64 4.86 -9.40 -17.65
C GLY A 64 3.76 -8.36 -17.39
N PHE A 65 3.90 -7.55 -16.33
CA PHE A 65 2.93 -6.52 -15.98
C PHE A 65 2.86 -5.42 -17.06
N ALA A 66 1.68 -5.27 -17.66
CA ALA A 66 1.34 -4.14 -18.53
C ALA A 66 0.94 -2.94 -17.67
N GLU A 67 1.45 -1.75 -18.02
CA GLU A 67 1.12 -0.49 -17.34
C GLU A 67 -0.27 0.01 -17.76
N GLY A 68 -1.01 0.55 -16.80
CA GLY A 68 -2.35 1.11 -16.99
C GLY A 68 -2.49 2.53 -16.45
N PRO A 69 -3.69 2.92 -15.99
CA PRO A 69 -3.91 4.27 -15.51
C PRO A 69 -3.18 4.53 -14.18
N ARG A 70 -2.87 5.80 -13.95
CA ARG A 70 -2.48 6.30 -12.64
C ARG A 70 -3.65 7.05 -12.04
N LEU A 71 -4.17 6.54 -10.93
CA LEU A 71 -5.39 7.03 -10.32
C LEU A 71 -5.08 8.12 -9.28
N PHE A 72 -4.07 7.91 -8.45
CA PHE A 72 -3.79 8.84 -7.35
C PHE A 72 -2.83 9.99 -7.74
N ASN A 73 -2.87 11.05 -6.95
CA ASN A 73 -2.00 12.22 -7.08
C ASN A 73 -0.53 11.89 -6.75
N SER A 74 0.41 12.74 -7.18
CA SER A 74 1.86 12.53 -7.01
C SER A 74 2.36 12.40 -5.56
N SER A 75 1.58 12.88 -4.59
CA SER A 75 1.91 12.86 -3.18
C SER A 75 1.48 11.58 -2.48
N MET A 76 0.56 10.80 -3.04
CA MET A 76 0.23 9.45 -2.55
C MET A 76 1.51 8.61 -2.47
N ARG A 77 1.64 7.82 -1.40
CA ARG A 77 2.81 6.96 -1.23
C ARG A 77 2.50 5.52 -0.85
N HIS A 78 2.32 5.24 0.43
CA HIS A 78 2.11 3.88 0.92
C HIS A 78 0.65 3.49 0.74
N SER A 79 0.41 2.22 0.46
CA SER A 79 -0.94 1.68 0.34
C SER A 79 -1.06 0.22 0.76
N ALA A 80 -2.30 -0.13 1.11
CA ALA A 80 -2.80 -1.49 1.21
C ALA A 80 -4.09 -1.63 0.40
N LEU A 81 -4.34 -2.84 -0.07
CA LEU A 81 -5.45 -3.15 -0.96
C LEU A 81 -6.32 -4.25 -0.33
N LEU A 82 -7.62 -4.04 -0.32
CA LEU A 82 -8.60 -5.03 0.13
C LEU A 82 -9.73 -5.11 -0.90
N ARG A 83 -9.92 -6.28 -1.53
CA ARG A 83 -10.97 -6.49 -2.51
C ARG A 83 -12.23 -7.07 -1.86
N ARG A 84 -13.39 -6.52 -2.18
CA ARG A 84 -14.72 -7.04 -1.82
C ARG A 84 -15.62 -7.00 -3.05
N GLY A 85 -15.86 -8.17 -3.65
CA GLY A 85 -16.62 -8.26 -4.91
C GLY A 85 -15.95 -7.44 -6.01
N ASN A 86 -16.65 -6.44 -6.53
CA ASN A 86 -16.12 -5.48 -7.53
C ASN A 86 -15.63 -4.18 -6.91
N THR A 87 -15.56 -4.06 -5.58
CA THR A 87 -15.01 -2.88 -4.92
C THR A 87 -13.60 -3.16 -4.46
N LEU A 88 -12.66 -2.30 -4.84
CA LEU A 88 -11.33 -2.24 -4.24
C LEU A 88 -11.28 -1.13 -3.20
N LEU A 89 -11.07 -1.51 -1.95
CA LEU A 89 -10.74 -0.59 -0.88
C LEU A 89 -9.23 -0.36 -0.90
N VAL A 90 -8.85 0.91 -1.00
CA VAL A 90 -7.45 1.36 -1.01
C VAL A 90 -7.21 2.16 0.25
N PHE A 91 -6.46 1.59 1.19
CA PHE A 91 -5.96 2.30 2.36
C PHE A 91 -4.64 2.96 1.98
N TRP A 92 -4.49 4.27 2.15
CA TRP A 92 -3.32 4.99 1.65
C TRP A 92 -2.91 6.18 2.51
N THR A 93 -1.67 6.61 2.35
CA THR A 93 -1.09 7.79 3.02
C THR A 93 -0.52 8.76 2.00
N GLN A 94 -0.35 10.02 2.38
CA GLN A 94 0.09 11.09 1.48
C GLN A 94 1.18 11.96 2.10
N VAL A 95 2.23 12.20 1.31
CA VAL A 95 3.28 13.15 1.70
C VAL A 95 2.72 14.58 1.78
N GLY A 96 3.06 15.29 2.86
CA GLY A 96 2.67 16.67 3.11
C GLY A 96 1.46 16.83 4.02
N ASP A 97 0.78 15.74 4.36
CA ASP A 97 -0.33 15.77 5.34
C ASP A 97 0.19 16.10 6.75
N VAL A 98 -0.68 16.72 7.57
CA VAL A 98 -0.41 17.18 8.93
C VAL A 98 -1.55 16.76 9.88
N PRO A 99 -1.39 15.74 10.73
CA PRO A 99 -0.35 14.71 10.64
C PRO A 99 -0.55 13.87 9.39
N GLU A 100 0.46 13.10 9.01
CA GLU A 100 0.22 12.06 8.01
C GLU A 100 -0.58 10.93 8.63
N HIS A 101 -1.66 10.55 7.95
CA HIS A 101 -2.70 9.67 8.46
C HIS A 101 -3.15 8.71 7.35
N ILE A 102 -3.87 7.67 7.72
CA ILE A 102 -4.42 6.69 6.78
C ILE A 102 -5.77 7.17 6.27
N LYS A 103 -5.89 7.22 4.95
CA LYS A 103 -7.10 7.50 4.20
C LYS A 103 -7.63 6.23 3.55
N LEU A 104 -8.91 6.21 3.25
CA LEU A 104 -9.57 5.19 2.45
C LEU A 104 -10.18 5.83 1.20
N SER A 105 -9.85 5.26 0.04
CA SER A 105 -10.57 5.47 -1.22
C SER A 105 -11.14 4.13 -1.68
N THR A 106 -12.18 4.18 -2.49
CA THR A 106 -12.76 3.02 -3.17
C THR A 106 -12.63 3.16 -4.68
N ILE A 107 -12.48 2.03 -5.37
CA ILE A 107 -12.49 1.94 -6.83
C ILE A 107 -13.50 0.87 -7.22
N ASP A 108 -14.41 1.20 -8.14
CA ASP A 108 -15.27 0.21 -8.79
C ASP A 108 -14.47 -0.51 -9.90
N LEU A 109 -14.40 -1.82 -9.79
CA LEU A 109 -13.66 -2.71 -10.68
C LEU A 109 -14.54 -3.30 -11.80
N ALA A 110 -15.85 -3.01 -11.83
CA ALA A 110 -16.79 -3.65 -12.75
C ALA A 110 -16.51 -3.33 -14.23
N ASP A 111 -15.99 -2.13 -14.51
CA ASP A 111 -15.69 -1.66 -15.87
C ASP A 111 -14.26 -2.01 -16.31
N ASP A 112 -13.93 -1.66 -17.56
CA ASP A 112 -12.56 -1.78 -18.05
C ASP A 112 -11.60 -1.01 -17.13
N TRP A 113 -10.50 -1.66 -16.75
CA TRP A 113 -9.51 -1.10 -15.85
C TRP A 113 -8.90 0.22 -16.30
N ALA A 114 -8.92 0.53 -17.61
CA ALA A 114 -8.46 1.81 -18.13
C ALA A 114 -9.39 2.97 -17.78
N SER A 115 -10.65 2.70 -17.43
CA SER A 115 -11.64 3.69 -16.99
C SER A 115 -11.89 3.72 -15.48
N TRP A 116 -11.18 2.90 -14.70
CA TRP A 116 -11.28 2.95 -13.23
C TRP A 116 -10.95 4.35 -12.72
N THR A 117 -11.65 4.75 -11.66
CA THR A 117 -11.43 5.99 -10.92
C THR A 117 -11.58 5.73 -9.44
N GLU A 118 -10.84 6.46 -8.63
CA GLU A 118 -10.93 6.41 -7.18
C GLU A 118 -11.89 7.47 -6.64
N THR A 119 -12.57 7.13 -5.54
CA THR A 119 -13.28 8.13 -4.74
C THR A 119 -12.30 9.01 -3.94
N PRO A 120 -12.70 10.25 -3.57
CA PRO A 120 -11.91 11.08 -2.69
C PRO A 120 -11.54 10.35 -1.39
N GLY A 121 -10.29 10.51 -0.94
CA GLY A 121 -9.82 9.86 0.28
C GLY A 121 -10.50 10.41 1.53
N VAL A 122 -11.14 9.54 2.30
CA VAL A 122 -11.67 9.86 3.64
C VAL A 122 -10.68 9.41 4.70
N GLU A 123 -10.45 10.20 5.73
CA GLU A 123 -9.61 9.78 6.86
C GLU A 123 -10.27 8.61 7.61
N VAL A 124 -9.50 7.56 7.89
CA VAL A 124 -9.96 6.39 8.64
C VAL A 124 -9.11 6.09 9.87
N LEU A 125 -7.87 6.58 9.93
CA LEU A 125 -7.01 6.42 11.11
C LEU A 125 -5.96 7.51 11.16
N ARG A 126 -5.74 8.11 12.33
CA ARG A 126 -4.68 9.09 12.62
C ARG A 126 -4.00 8.75 13.95
N PRO A 127 -2.79 9.29 14.23
CA PRO A 127 -2.18 9.09 15.54
C PRO A 127 -3.08 9.61 16.66
N GLU A 128 -3.35 8.77 17.64
CA GLU A 128 -4.16 9.01 18.83
C GLU A 128 -3.34 8.82 20.11
N TYR A 129 -2.43 7.84 20.13
CA TYR A 129 -1.61 7.52 21.30
C TYR A 129 -0.18 8.08 21.21
N ASP A 130 0.47 8.30 22.36
CA ASP A 130 1.87 8.75 22.42
C ASP A 130 2.80 7.81 21.65
N TRP A 131 2.61 6.49 21.77
CA TRP A 131 3.39 5.50 21.01
C TRP A 131 3.08 5.52 19.50
N GLU A 132 1.99 6.16 19.08
CA GLU A 132 1.71 6.47 17.67
C GLU A 132 2.41 7.72 17.15
N GLY A 133 2.94 8.54 18.07
CA GLY A 133 3.50 9.86 17.78
C GLY A 133 2.52 11.01 18.00
N ALA A 134 1.37 10.78 18.63
CA ALA A 134 0.35 11.83 18.82
C ALA A 134 0.86 13.02 19.68
N ASP A 135 1.80 12.77 20.58
CA ASP A 135 2.48 13.76 21.42
C ASP A 135 3.55 14.58 20.67
N ALA A 136 3.98 14.13 19.48
CA ALA A 136 4.96 14.83 18.68
C ALA A 136 4.36 16.04 17.94
N PRO A 137 5.17 17.06 17.58
CA PRO A 137 4.69 18.25 16.88
C PRO A 137 3.98 17.94 15.56
N LEU A 138 2.88 18.63 15.30
CA LEU A 138 2.18 18.62 14.02
C LEU A 138 3.04 19.32 12.95
N LYS A 139 3.66 18.51 12.10
CA LYS A 139 4.49 18.96 10.97
C LYS A 139 4.13 18.18 9.71
N PRO A 140 4.23 18.80 8.53
CA PRO A 140 4.01 18.10 7.27
C PRO A 140 5.03 16.98 7.12
N SER A 141 4.57 15.82 6.66
CA SER A 141 5.49 14.77 6.30
C SER A 141 6.30 15.14 5.06
N VAL A 142 7.55 14.68 5.04
CA VAL A 142 8.48 14.93 3.93
C VAL A 142 8.77 13.63 3.19
N ARG A 143 9.05 13.75 1.89
CA ARG A 143 9.46 12.62 1.06
C ARG A 143 10.90 12.25 1.36
N SER A 144 11.09 11.40 2.36
CA SER A 144 12.34 10.71 2.71
C SER A 144 12.07 9.82 3.92
N THR A 145 13.13 9.28 4.49
CA THR A 145 13.16 8.73 5.85
C THR A 145 12.58 9.73 6.84
N ALA A 146 11.64 9.28 7.67
CA ALA A 146 11.26 10.00 8.88
C ALA A 146 12.33 9.76 9.94
N TYR A 147 12.85 10.84 10.54
CA TYR A 147 13.88 10.73 11.57
C TYR A 147 13.24 10.91 12.95
N GLY A 148 13.32 9.85 13.77
CA GLY A 148 12.86 9.86 15.16
C GLY A 148 11.34 9.82 15.31
N HIS A 149 10.88 10.20 16.50
CA HIS A 149 9.48 10.17 16.91
C HIS A 149 8.69 11.33 16.29
N VAL A 150 7.74 11.02 15.40
CA VAL A 150 6.94 12.02 14.68
C VAL A 150 5.46 11.62 14.58
N ASN A 151 4.58 12.62 14.52
CA ASN A 151 3.12 12.45 14.45
C ASN A 151 2.67 12.02 13.04
N GLN A 152 2.94 10.77 12.66
CA GLN A 152 2.74 10.26 11.29
C GLN A 152 2.50 8.74 11.27
N LEU A 153 1.34 8.31 10.76
CA LEU A 153 1.06 6.92 10.39
C LEU A 153 1.50 6.64 8.96
N ARG A 154 2.08 5.45 8.73
CA ARG A 154 2.71 5.08 7.45
C ARG A 154 2.47 3.61 7.13
N ASP A 155 2.93 3.15 5.96
CA ASP A 155 2.97 1.75 5.52
C ASP A 155 1.78 0.85 5.91
N PRO A 156 0.54 1.19 5.50
CA PRO A 156 -0.57 0.28 5.70
C PRO A 156 -0.31 -1.06 4.97
N ALA A 157 -0.77 -2.15 5.59
CA ALA A 157 -0.80 -3.49 5.05
C ALA A 157 -2.04 -4.22 5.54
N ILE A 158 -2.75 -4.90 4.64
CA ILE A 158 -3.94 -5.69 4.95
C ILE A 158 -3.52 -7.14 5.18
N TYR A 159 -4.09 -7.75 6.22
CA TYR A 159 -4.04 -9.17 6.50
C TYR A 159 -5.47 -9.68 6.70
N GLU A 160 -5.84 -10.74 5.99
CA GLU A 160 -7.13 -11.42 6.15
C GLU A 160 -6.85 -12.78 6.79
N ASP A 161 -7.41 -13.00 7.98
CA ASP A 161 -7.34 -14.29 8.63
C ASP A 161 -8.32 -15.26 7.96
N ALA A 162 -7.78 -16.29 7.31
CA ALA A 162 -8.58 -17.25 6.56
C ALA A 162 -9.50 -18.10 7.45
N GLU A 163 -9.16 -18.28 8.72
CA GLU A 163 -9.96 -19.11 9.64
C GLU A 163 -11.17 -18.35 10.19
N SER A 164 -10.95 -17.13 10.69
CA SER A 164 -12.03 -16.32 11.28
C SER A 164 -12.73 -15.39 10.29
N GLY A 165 -12.13 -15.13 9.12
CA GLY A 165 -12.59 -14.11 8.17
C GLY A 165 -12.35 -12.67 8.64
N ARG A 166 -11.66 -12.47 9.77
CA ARG A 166 -11.35 -11.14 10.30
C ARG A 166 -10.30 -10.45 9.45
N VAL A 167 -10.46 -9.14 9.31
CA VAL A 167 -9.57 -8.30 8.51
C VAL A 167 -8.79 -7.40 9.45
N PHE A 168 -7.48 -7.33 9.25
CA PHE A 168 -6.60 -6.50 10.04
C PHE A 168 -5.80 -5.55 9.15
N LEU A 169 -5.67 -4.31 9.61
CA LEU A 169 -4.80 -3.30 9.05
C LEU A 169 -3.59 -3.15 9.95
N ALA A 170 -2.43 -3.65 9.50
CA ALA A 170 -1.16 -3.31 10.09
C ALA A 170 -0.68 -1.95 9.53
N TYR A 171 -0.03 -1.14 10.34
CA TYR A 171 0.49 0.16 9.93
C TYR A 171 1.71 0.55 10.76
N ALA A 172 2.58 1.35 10.16
CA ALA A 172 3.75 1.90 10.83
C ALA A 172 3.36 3.16 11.61
N VAL A 173 3.93 3.29 12.81
CA VAL A 173 3.63 4.36 13.76
C VAL A 173 4.84 5.22 14.05
N ALA A 174 4.61 6.42 14.61
CA ALA A 174 5.67 7.33 15.06
C ALA A 174 6.78 7.55 14.01
N GLY A 175 6.40 7.65 12.74
CA GLY A 175 7.35 7.77 11.62
C GLY A 175 8.22 6.54 11.38
N GLU A 176 7.61 5.35 11.27
CA GLU A 176 8.31 4.07 11.03
C GLU A 176 9.12 3.57 12.23
N SER A 177 8.80 4.02 13.45
CA SER A 177 9.46 3.60 14.70
C SER A 177 8.82 2.36 15.36
N GLY A 178 7.67 1.92 14.86
CA GLY A 178 6.95 0.74 15.35
C GLY A 178 5.88 0.26 14.37
N ILE A 179 5.25 -0.87 14.69
CA ILE A 179 4.14 -1.44 13.92
C ILE A 179 2.97 -1.65 14.88
N ALA A 180 1.79 -1.17 14.48
CA ALA A 180 0.53 -1.40 15.18
C ALA A 180 -0.47 -2.11 14.26
N ILE A 181 -1.57 -2.58 14.85
CA ILE A 181 -2.61 -3.33 14.16
C ILE A 181 -3.99 -2.85 14.63
N ALA A 182 -4.91 -2.68 13.68
CA ALA A 182 -6.32 -2.40 13.94
C ALA A 182 -7.18 -3.45 13.22
N GLU A 183 -8.31 -3.83 13.81
CA GLU A 183 -9.31 -4.64 13.12
C GLU A 183 -10.16 -3.74 12.22
N VAL A 184 -10.43 -4.21 11.00
CA VAL A 184 -11.24 -3.50 10.00
C VAL A 184 -12.64 -4.09 10.00
N HIS A 185 -13.62 -3.25 10.31
CA HIS A 185 -15.03 -3.58 10.19
C HIS A 185 -15.59 -2.91 8.93
N LEU A 186 -16.26 -3.71 8.09
CA LEU A 186 -16.95 -3.23 6.89
C LEU A 186 -18.45 -3.39 7.14
N ASP A 187 -19.18 -2.28 7.08
CA ASP A 187 -20.64 -2.26 7.16
C ASP A 187 -21.29 -2.62 5.81
#